data_AF-L8HS13-F1
#
_entry.id   AF-L8HS13-F1
#
_cell.length_a   1.000
_cell.length_b   1.000
_cell.length_c   1.000
_cell.angle_alpha   90.00
_cell.angle_beta   90.00
_cell.angle_gamma   90.00
#
_symmetry.space_group_name_H-M   'P 1'
#
loop_
_entity.id
_entity.type
_entity.pdbx_description
1 polymer ?
#
loop_
_entity_poly.entity_id
_entity_poly.type
_entity_poly.pdbx_seq_one_letter_code
_entity_poly.pdbx_strand_id
1 'polypeptide(L)'
;NRWLNPLFKIGHKQKLEKDRYPVLPEDRSQHLGEELEGYWDQEVLRTQRDSQEPSLMKAIVKCYGKSYLVWVVYLPYEEATRVVQPIFLGKMISYVENYDPDDSATYGYTAGLSTCVLMWAILHHLYFSHMQSVGMRLRVAMCHMIYHK
;
A
#
# COMPACT_ATOMS: atom_id res chain seq x y z
N ASN A 1 0.29 -15.69 3.34
CA ASN A 1 -1.10 -15.99 2.93
C ASN A 1 -1.84 -17.08 3.73
N ARG A 2 -1.21 -17.82 4.68
CA ARG A 2 -1.90 -18.87 5.46
C ARG A 2 -2.95 -18.38 6.47
N TRP A 3 -2.90 -17.11 6.88
CA TRP A 3 -3.74 -16.57 7.97
C TRP A 3 -5.15 -16.13 7.52
N LEU A 4 -5.35 -15.83 6.23
CA LEU A 4 -6.64 -15.42 5.68
C LEU A 4 -7.60 -16.58 5.39
N ASN A 5 -7.07 -17.76 5.02
CA ASN A 5 -7.88 -18.94 4.72
C ASN A 5 -8.89 -19.33 5.82
N PRO A 6 -8.52 -19.36 7.12
CA PRO A 6 -9.50 -19.65 8.18
C PRO A 6 -10.58 -18.56 8.29
N LEU A 7 -10.25 -17.29 8.04
CA LEU A 7 -11.21 -16.19 8.07
C LEU A 7 -12.28 -16.37 6.98
N PHE A 8 -11.88 -16.69 5.75
CA PHE A 8 -12.80 -16.94 4.64
C PHE A 8 -13.69 -18.15 4.88
N LYS A 9 -13.13 -19.23 5.46
CA LYS A 9 -13.91 -20.43 5.80
C LYS A 9 -14.98 -20.14 6.86
N ILE A 10 -14.71 -19.24 7.80
CA ILE A 10 -15.67 -18.81 8.82
C ILE A 10 -16.71 -17.86 8.21
N GLY A 11 -16.28 -16.88 7.40
CA GLY A 11 -17.18 -15.93 6.72
C GLY A 11 -18.14 -16.59 5.73
N HIS A 12 -17.73 -17.71 5.11
CA HIS A 12 -18.62 -18.51 4.27
C HIS A 12 -19.70 -19.25 5.07
N LYS A 13 -19.45 -19.58 6.35
CA LYS A 13 -20.38 -20.33 7.20
C LYS A 13 -21.29 -19.44 8.03
N GLN A 14 -20.84 -18.23 8.38
CA GLN A 14 -21.59 -17.30 9.20
C GLN A 14 -21.18 -15.86 8.90
N LYS A 15 -22.08 -14.90 9.15
CA LYS A 15 -21.77 -13.47 9.05
C LYS A 15 -20.63 -13.13 10.01
N LEU A 16 -19.61 -12.43 9.52
CA LEU A 16 -18.49 -12.00 10.35
C LEU A 16 -18.93 -10.86 11.28
N GLU A 17 -18.81 -11.08 12.60
CA GLU A 17 -18.90 -10.01 13.59
C GLU A 17 -17.65 -9.12 13.59
N LYS A 18 -17.85 -7.83 13.87
CA LYS A 18 -16.91 -6.74 13.60
C LYS A 18 -15.65 -6.75 14.49
N ASP A 19 -15.70 -7.44 15.64
CA ASP A 19 -14.68 -7.36 16.72
C ASP A 19 -13.92 -8.67 17.00
N ARG A 20 -13.90 -9.61 16.05
CA ARG A 20 -13.39 -10.97 16.31
C ARG A 20 -11.87 -11.05 16.50
N TYR A 21 -11.10 -10.10 15.98
CA TYR A 21 -9.64 -10.11 16.08
C TYR A 21 -9.13 -8.78 16.62
N PRO A 22 -8.25 -8.80 17.65
CA PRO A 22 -7.62 -7.59 18.12
C PRO A 22 -6.73 -7.00 17.02
N VAL A 23 -6.77 -5.68 16.89
CA VAL A 23 -5.90 -4.93 15.99
C VAL A 23 -4.44 -5.15 16.42
N LEU A 24 -3.52 -5.26 15.45
CA LEU A 24 -2.10 -5.34 15.76
C LEU A 24 -1.71 -4.17 16.68
N PRO A 25 -0.84 -4.38 17.68
CA PRO A 25 -0.43 -3.30 18.58
C PRO A 25 0.19 -2.11 17.84
N GLU A 26 0.83 -2.36 16.70
CA GLU A 26 1.41 -1.36 15.79
C GLU A 26 0.35 -0.54 15.01
N ASP A 27 -0.83 -1.11 14.78
CA ASP A 27 -1.95 -0.46 14.10
C ASP A 27 -2.96 0.14 15.11
N ARG A 28 -2.65 0.07 16.41
CA ARG A 28 -3.53 0.59 17.46
C ARG A 28 -3.57 2.11 17.37
N SER A 29 -4.80 2.65 17.35
CA SER A 29 -5.05 4.09 17.24
C SER A 29 -4.32 4.93 18.29
N GLN A 30 -4.16 4.39 19.49
CA GLN A 30 -3.46 5.04 20.59
C GLN A 30 -1.98 5.29 20.26
N HIS A 31 -1.25 4.28 19.77
CA HIS A 31 0.17 4.42 19.45
C HIS A 31 0.39 5.40 18.29
N LEU A 32 -0.41 5.26 17.23
CA LEU A 32 -0.37 6.14 16.06
C LEU A 32 -0.78 7.58 16.40
N GLY A 33 -1.73 7.75 17.32
CA GLY A 33 -2.18 9.04 17.82
C GLY A 33 -1.13 9.72 18.68
N GLU A 34 -0.55 9.01 19.65
CA GLU A 34 0.52 9.50 20.54
C GLU A 34 1.77 9.93 19.75
N GLU A 35 2.13 9.20 18.68
CA GLU A 35 3.24 9.59 17.81
C GLU A 35 2.95 10.94 17.12
N LEU A 36 1.77 11.09 16.52
CA LEU A 36 1.37 12.31 15.83
C LEU A 36 1.21 13.50 16.79
N GLU A 37 0.65 13.27 17.98
CA GLU A 37 0.53 14.27 19.06
C GLU A 37 1.91 14.76 19.52
N GLY A 38 2.89 13.87 19.68
CA GLY A 38 4.26 14.26 20.03
C GLY A 38 4.92 15.16 18.97
N TYR A 39 4.69 14.92 17.68
CA TYR A 39 5.15 15.82 16.61
C TYR A 39 4.38 17.14 16.57
N TRP A 40 3.09 17.13 16.91
CA TRP A 40 2.27 18.33 17.02
C TRP A 40 2.75 19.24 18.16
N ASP A 41 3.01 18.69 19.35
CA ASP A 41 3.51 19.44 20.50
C ASP A 41 4.87 20.10 20.20
N GLN A 42 5.75 19.38 19.50
CA GLN A 42 7.03 19.95 19.03
C GLN A 42 6.83 21.12 18.06
N GLU A 43 5.86 21.03 17.15
CA GLU A 43 5.56 22.11 16.21
C GLU A 43 4.99 23.33 16.96
N VAL A 44 4.08 23.12 17.91
CA VAL A 44 3.50 24.18 18.77
C VAL A 44 4.57 24.89 19.59
N LEU A 45 5.49 24.14 20.23
CA LEU A 45 6.59 24.72 21.00
C LEU A 45 7.53 25.55 20.13
N ARG A 46 7.79 25.09 18.89
CA ARG A 46 8.62 25.81 17.94
C ARG A 46 7.95 27.11 17.48
N THR A 47 6.68 27.07 17.11
CA THR A 47 5.98 28.26 16.62
C THR A 47 5.66 29.27 17.72
N GLN A 48 5.52 28.84 18.99
CA GLN A 48 5.50 29.77 20.13
C GLN A 48 6.80 30.57 20.26
N ARG A 49 7.95 29.95 19.97
CA ARG A 49 9.26 30.62 20.01
C ARG A 49 9.48 31.58 18.84
N ASP A 50 8.97 31.21 17.66
CA ASP A 50 9.13 31.96 16.41
C ASP A 50 7.97 32.94 16.12
N SER A 51 7.01 33.09 17.04
CA SER A 51 5.78 33.88 16.88
C SER A 51 5.02 33.60 15.57
N GLN A 52 5.04 32.34 15.13
CA GLN A 52 4.34 31.87 13.93
C GLN A 52 3.08 31.09 14.30
N GLU A 53 2.16 30.92 13.35
CA GLU A 53 1.02 30.04 13.54
C GLU A 53 1.43 28.56 13.37
N PRO A 54 1.06 27.66 14.32
CA PRO A 54 1.33 26.23 14.20
C PRO A 54 0.60 25.63 13.01
N SER A 55 1.32 24.90 12.14
CA SER A 55 0.74 24.23 10.98
C SER A 55 0.67 22.72 11.17
N LEU A 56 -0.56 22.22 11.18
CA LEU A 56 -0.85 20.80 11.39
C LEU A 56 -0.37 19.94 10.21
N MET A 57 -0.36 20.50 8.99
CA MET A 57 0.27 19.86 7.83
C MET A 57 1.78 19.68 8.02
N LYS A 58 2.49 20.63 8.65
CA LYS A 58 3.94 20.47 8.88
C LYS A 58 4.24 19.33 9.85
N ALA A 59 3.45 19.18 10.92
CA ALA A 59 3.59 18.07 11.86
C ALA A 59 3.33 16.71 11.16
N ILE A 60 2.27 16.62 10.36
CA ILE A 60 1.96 15.41 9.56
C ILE A 60 3.08 15.08 8.57
N VAL A 61 3.58 16.07 7.83
CA VAL A 61 4.69 15.89 6.88
C VAL A 61 5.97 15.51 7.60
N LYS A 62 6.20 15.97 8.84
CA LYS A 62 7.40 15.58 9.60
C LYS A 62 7.31 14.15 10.15
N CYS A 63 6.13 13.75 10.61
CA CYS A 63 5.84 12.41 11.11
C CYS A 63 5.85 11.36 9.99
N TYR A 64 5.05 11.58 8.94
CA TYR A 64 4.86 10.60 7.87
C TYR A 64 5.67 10.89 6.61
N GLY A 65 6.28 12.07 6.47
CA GLY A 65 6.93 12.48 5.22
C GLY A 65 8.12 11.61 4.85
N LYS A 66 8.89 11.08 5.80
CA LYS A 66 9.98 10.13 5.47
C LYS A 66 9.44 8.85 4.83
N SER A 67 8.32 8.33 5.32
CA SER A 67 7.65 7.17 4.73
C SER A 67 6.97 7.53 3.42
N TYR A 68 6.30 8.69 3.35
CA TYR A 68 5.61 9.20 2.16
C TYR A 68 6.56 9.53 1.00
N LEU A 69 7.76 10.04 1.27
CA LEU A 69 8.76 10.32 0.23
C LEU A 69 9.17 9.06 -0.53
N VAL A 70 9.28 7.92 0.16
CA VAL A 70 9.54 6.63 -0.49
C VAL A 70 8.40 6.27 -1.46
N TRP A 71 7.16 6.53 -1.06
CA TRP A 71 5.98 6.31 -1.91
C TRP A 71 5.92 7.26 -3.11
N VAL A 72 6.26 8.54 -2.92
CA VAL A 72 6.29 9.55 -4.00
C VAL A 72 7.27 9.16 -5.10
N VAL A 73 8.42 8.57 -4.75
CA VAL A 73 9.41 8.10 -5.73
C VAL A 73 8.91 6.88 -6.51
N TYR A 74 8.11 6.01 -5.90
CA TYR A 74 7.56 4.82 -6.56
C TYR A 74 6.29 5.10 -7.39
N LEU A 75 5.54 6.15 -7.08
CA LEU A 75 4.31 6.53 -7.78
C LEU A 75 4.48 6.65 -9.32
N PRO A 76 5.53 7.29 -9.87
CA PRO A 76 5.73 7.31 -11.33
C PRO A 76 6.03 5.93 -11.91
N TYR A 77 6.66 5.03 -11.15
CA TYR A 77 6.91 3.66 -11.60
C TYR A 77 5.60 2.87 -11.72
N GLU A 78 4.69 3.06 -10.77
CA GLU A 78 3.36 2.43 -10.81
C GLU A 78 2.56 2.91 -12.03
N GLU A 79 2.51 4.23 -12.26
CA GLU A 79 1.83 4.82 -13.41
C GLU A 79 2.44 4.39 -14.74
N ALA A 80 3.78 4.35 -14.84
CA ALA A 80 4.46 3.83 -16.01
C ALA A 80 4.06 2.37 -16.29
N THR A 81 3.92 1.55 -15.25
CA THR A 81 3.60 0.15 -15.45
C THR A 81 2.15 -0.07 -15.88
N ARG A 82 1.22 0.79 -15.43
CA ARG A 82 -0.17 0.80 -15.90
C ARG A 82 -0.28 1.04 -17.41
N VAL A 83 0.63 1.84 -17.98
CA VAL A 83 0.71 2.09 -19.43
C VAL A 83 1.39 0.94 -20.18
N VAL A 84 2.39 0.29 -19.58
CA VAL A 84 3.13 -0.83 -20.19
C VAL A 84 2.30 -2.12 -20.23
N GLN A 85 1.40 -2.32 -19.27
CA GLN A 85 0.55 -3.51 -19.15
C GLN A 85 -0.28 -3.84 -20.42
N PRO A 86 -1.04 -2.92 -21.04
CA PRO A 86 -1.79 -3.22 -22.26
C PRO A 86 -0.89 -3.52 -23.47
N ILE A 87 0.31 -2.93 -23.53
CA ILE A 87 1.27 -3.20 -24.61
C ILE A 87 1.81 -4.63 -24.51
N PHE A 88 2.12 -5.08 -23.29
CA PHE A 88 2.54 -6.46 -23.04
C PHE A 88 1.43 -7.47 -23.33
N LEU A 89 0.19 -7.18 -22.92
CA LEU A 89 -0.97 -8.00 -23.26
C LEU A 89 -1.18 -8.10 -24.77
N GLY A 90 -1.07 -6.98 -25.50
CA GLY A 90 -1.16 -6.97 -26.96
C GLY A 90 -0.08 -7.84 -27.62
N LYS A 91 1.16 -7.75 -27.15
CA LYS A 91 2.26 -8.61 -27.62
C LYS A 91 2.02 -10.09 -27.31
N MET A 92 1.48 -10.40 -26.13
CA MET A 92 1.16 -11.77 -25.74
C MET A 92 0.09 -12.37 -26.66
N ILE A 93 -0.97 -11.62 -26.95
CA ILE A 93 -2.05 -12.06 -27.85
C ILE A 93 -1.51 -12.29 -29.26
N SER A 94 -0.74 -11.34 -29.81
CA SER A 94 -0.14 -11.46 -31.14
C SER A 94 0.83 -12.65 -31.26
N TYR A 95 1.55 -12.97 -30.18
CA TYR A 95 2.46 -14.11 -30.14
C TYR A 95 1.73 -15.46 -30.08
N VAL A 96 0.59 -15.52 -29.37
CA VAL A 96 -0.28 -16.69 -29.35
C VAL A 96 -0.95 -16.90 -30.72
N GLU A 97 -1.27 -15.83 -31.44
CA GLU A 97 -1.90 -15.90 -32.77
C GLU A 97 -0.93 -16.38 -33.87
N ASN A 98 0.36 -16.02 -33.78
CA ASN A 98 1.41 -16.46 -34.72
C ASN A 98 2.16 -17.71 -34.24
N TYR A 99 1.49 -18.56 -33.48
CA TYR A 99 2.09 -19.73 -32.84
C TYR A 99 2.46 -20.80 -33.89
N ASP A 100 3.76 -21.11 -33.99
CA ASP A 100 4.27 -22.22 -34.80
C ASP A 100 4.51 -23.45 -33.91
N PRO A 101 3.83 -24.59 -34.18
CA PRO A 101 3.89 -25.77 -33.32
C PRO A 101 5.20 -26.57 -33.40
N ASP A 102 6.10 -26.30 -34.35
CA ASP A 102 7.32 -27.09 -34.56
C ASP A 102 8.56 -26.51 -33.84
N ASP A 103 8.44 -25.30 -33.27
CA ASP A 103 9.55 -24.62 -32.60
C ASP A 103 9.52 -24.82 -31.07
N SER A 104 10.32 -25.77 -30.58
CA SER A 104 10.47 -26.03 -29.14
C SER A 104 10.98 -24.81 -28.33
N ALA A 105 11.61 -23.83 -28.97
CA ALA A 105 12.09 -22.61 -28.32
C ALA A 105 10.93 -21.65 -27.95
N THR A 106 9.84 -21.69 -28.71
CA THR A 106 8.64 -20.85 -28.54
C THR A 106 7.92 -21.14 -27.21
N TYR A 107 7.91 -22.40 -26.77
CA TYR A 107 7.35 -22.79 -25.47
C TYR A 107 8.14 -22.19 -24.29
N GLY A 108 9.47 -22.17 -24.38
CA GLY A 108 10.31 -21.58 -23.34
C GLY A 108 10.10 -20.07 -23.23
N TYR A 109 10.00 -19.39 -24.38
CA TYR A 109 9.79 -17.94 -24.42
C TYR A 109 8.40 -17.55 -23.89
N THR A 110 7.35 -18.27 -24.27
CA THR A 110 5.97 -18.03 -23.78
C THR A 110 5.81 -18.32 -22.29
N ALA A 111 6.35 -19.45 -21.81
CA ALA A 111 6.33 -19.80 -20.39
C ALA A 111 7.12 -18.79 -19.55
N GLY A 112 8.28 -18.34 -20.05
CA GLY A 112 9.08 -17.29 -19.44
C GLY A 112 8.32 -15.96 -19.34
N LEU A 113 7.71 -15.52 -20.45
CA LEU A 113 6.94 -14.27 -20.49
C LEU A 113 5.74 -14.31 -19.54
N SER A 114 5.00 -15.41 -19.51
CA SER A 114 3.85 -15.61 -18.61
C SER A 114 4.27 -15.61 -17.14
N THR A 115 5.37 -16.29 -16.81
CA THR A 115 5.92 -16.33 -15.45
C THR A 115 6.36 -14.93 -14.99
N CYS A 116 7.01 -14.15 -15.87
CA CYS A 116 7.40 -12.78 -15.59
C CYS A 116 6.21 -11.87 -15.30
N VAL A 117 5.12 -11.98 -16.08
CA VAL A 117 3.88 -11.20 -15.86
C VAL A 117 3.22 -11.55 -14.53
N LEU A 118 3.14 -12.85 -14.21
CA LEU A 118 2.58 -13.30 -12.93
C LEU A 118 3.40 -12.81 -11.74
N MET A 119 4.74 -12.89 -11.84
CA MET A 119 5.64 -12.39 -10.81
C MET A 119 5.46 -10.88 -10.61
N TRP A 120 5.36 -10.11 -11.69
CA TRP A 120 5.09 -8.68 -11.62
C TRP A 120 3.75 -8.38 -10.94
N ALA A 121 2.67 -9.10 -11.30
CA ALA A 121 1.35 -8.90 -10.71
C ALA A 121 1.33 -9.16 -9.19
N ILE A 122 2.05 -10.20 -8.73
CA ILE A 122 2.17 -10.51 -7.30
C ILE A 122 2.91 -9.38 -6.58
N LEU A 123 4.05 -8.93 -7.12
CA LEU A 123 4.83 -7.85 -6.53
C LEU A 123 4.02 -6.55 -6.44
N HIS A 124 3.28 -6.22 -7.51
CA HIS A 124 2.41 -5.04 -7.53
C HIS A 124 1.30 -5.13 -6.47
N HIS A 125 0.64 -6.28 -6.32
CA HIS A 125 -0.41 -6.45 -5.32
C HIS A 125 0.14 -6.34 -3.88
N LEU A 126 1.32 -6.89 -3.61
CA LEU A 126 1.98 -6.79 -2.30
C LEU A 126 2.32 -5.33 -1.97
N TYR A 127 2.89 -4.61 -2.94
CA TYR A 127 3.21 -3.19 -2.82
C TYR A 127 1.97 -2.33 -2.55
N PHE A 128 0.91 -2.52 -3.33
CA PHE A 128 -0.34 -1.79 -3.16
C PHE A 128 -0.99 -2.04 -1.79
N SER A 129 -0.96 -3.29 -1.32
CA SER A 129 -1.48 -3.66 0.02
C SER A 129 -0.71 -2.98 1.14
N HIS A 130 0.62 -2.84 0.98
CA HIS A 130 1.44 -2.10 1.92
C HIS A 130 1.10 -0.59 1.88
N MET A 131 0.88 0.00 0.70
CA MET A 131 0.51 1.42 0.57
C MET A 131 -0.79 1.72 1.29
N GLN A 132 -1.81 0.89 1.08
CA GLN A 132 -3.11 1.03 1.73
C GLN A 132 -3.02 0.96 3.25
N SER A 133 -2.16 0.09 3.78
CA SER A 133 -1.94 -0.04 5.22
C SER A 133 -1.35 1.25 5.82
N VAL A 134 -0.40 1.89 5.13
CA VAL A 134 0.17 3.18 5.56
C VAL A 134 -0.88 4.30 5.52
N GLY A 135 -1.70 4.35 4.46
CA GLY A 135 -2.80 5.31 4.37
C GLY A 135 -3.86 5.12 5.47
N MET A 136 -4.15 3.88 5.84
CA MET A 136 -5.05 3.55 6.95
C MET A 136 -4.50 4.05 8.28
N ARG A 137 -3.21 3.80 8.57
CA ARG A 137 -2.53 4.29 9.78
C ARG A 137 -2.63 5.81 9.91
N LEU A 138 -2.36 6.54 8.83
CA LEU A 138 -2.46 8.00 8.80
C LEU A 138 -3.88 8.50 9.12
N ARG A 139 -4.90 7.89 8.51
CA ARG A 139 -6.31 8.25 8.78
C ARG A 139 -6.68 8.04 10.25
N VAL A 140 -6.28 6.91 10.83
CA VAL A 140 -6.54 6.59 12.23
C VAL A 140 -5.85 7.59 13.17
N ALA A 141 -4.58 7.92 12.91
CA ALA A 141 -3.83 8.90 13.69
C ALA A 141 -4.50 10.29 13.70
N MET A 142 -4.94 10.77 12.54
CA MET A 142 -5.65 12.04 12.43
C MET A 142 -6.97 12.04 13.19
N CYS A 143 -7.77 10.97 13.09
CA CYS A 143 -9.02 10.85 13.82
C CYS A 143 -8.81 10.83 15.34
N HIS A 144 -7.76 10.14 15.83
CA HIS A 144 -7.40 10.15 17.24
C HIS A 144 -7.11 11.57 17.73
N MET A 145 -6.22 12.28 17.03
CA MET A 145 -5.81 13.64 17.41
C MET A 145 -6.94 14.66 17.35
N ILE A 146 -7.90 14.53 16.40
CA ILE A 146 -9.09 15.39 16.36
C ILE A 146 -10.01 15.12 17.57
N TYR A 147 -10.10 13.87 18.02
CA TYR A 147 -10.98 13.49 19.12
C TYR A 147 -10.39 13.76 20.50
N HIS A 148 -9.06 13.80 20.62
CA HIS A 148 -8.35 14.10 21.87
C HIS A 148 -8.07 15.60 22.09
N LYS A 149 -8.53 16.45 21.18
CA LYS A 149 -8.35 17.91 21.21
C LYS A 149 -9.66 18.62 21.50
#